data_AF-H0H0X6-F1
#
_entry.id   AF-H0H0X6-F1
#
_cell.length_a   1.000
_cell.length_b   1.000
_cell.length_c   1.000
_cell.angle_alpha   90.00
_cell.angle_beta   90.00
_cell.angle_gamma   90.00
#
_symmetry.space_group_name_H-M   'P 1'
#
loop_
_entity.id
_entity.type
_entity.pdbx_description
1 polymer ?
#
loop_
_entity_poly.entity_id
_entity_poly.type
_entity_poly.pdbx_seq_one_letter_code
_entity_poly.pdbx_strand_id
1 'polypeptide(L)'
;MLIAKEPFQMSTLLERTKSVQELKKRAAGKTPANPAEVAEAKKVLKRLYSWDEIPEWQRDNDYILHGYVRETCSFVETFKSLFYMHNESVNIYSHLIPALGFFTVLLLDKSTIKVFETTTWKDHMIIDLFYSGAFACLILSSSFHCLKSHSLRIATLGNKLDYLGICILIVTSMTSILYYGYYEKFSLFCLFALITVSFGIACSIVTLKDKFRKREWRPYRAGLLFALDYPPSFQYSAVFTATLFQKSGRRSNYFGCCLGVFYI
;
A
#
# COMPACT_ATOMS: atom_id res chain seq x y z
N MET A 1 -27.83 -22.93 34.53
CA MET A 1 -26.41 -22.99 34.95
C MET A 1 -25.66 -21.92 34.17
N LEU A 2 -25.64 -20.70 34.71
CA LEU A 2 -24.99 -19.54 34.10
C LEU A 2 -23.52 -19.54 34.51
N ILE A 3 -22.61 -19.79 33.57
CA ILE A 3 -21.18 -19.55 33.79
C ILE A 3 -20.98 -18.05 33.66
N ALA A 4 -20.86 -17.38 34.81
CA ALA A 4 -20.43 -15.99 34.87
C ALA A 4 -19.05 -15.87 34.21
N LYS A 5 -18.98 -15.28 33.02
CA LYS A 5 -17.71 -14.78 32.47
C LYS A 5 -17.32 -13.60 33.35
N GLU A 6 -16.28 -13.77 34.17
CA GLU A 6 -15.69 -12.64 34.88
C GLU A 6 -15.34 -11.53 33.87
N PRO A 7 -15.61 -10.25 34.21
CA PRO A 7 -15.23 -9.13 33.37
C PRO A 7 -13.71 -9.15 33.21
N PHE A 8 -13.26 -9.23 31.96
CA PHE A 8 -11.87 -9.18 31.59
C PHE A 8 -11.25 -7.85 32.07
N GLN A 9 -10.51 -7.90 33.17
CA GLN A 9 -9.97 -6.70 33.81
C GLN A 9 -8.72 -6.20 33.07
N MET A 10 -8.86 -5.12 32.30
CA MET A 10 -7.76 -4.43 31.60
C MET A 10 -6.57 -4.09 32.52
N SER A 11 -6.81 -3.83 33.81
CA SER A 11 -5.78 -3.61 34.83
C SER A 11 -4.84 -4.81 34.97
N THR A 12 -5.38 -6.03 35.04
CA THR A 12 -4.58 -7.26 35.16
C THR A 12 -3.73 -7.54 33.92
N LEU A 13 -4.21 -7.17 32.72
CA LEU A 13 -3.41 -7.29 31.51
C LEU A 13 -2.32 -6.23 31.39
N LEU A 14 -2.60 -4.99 31.79
CA LEU A 14 -1.59 -3.94 31.84
C LEU A 14 -0.51 -4.28 32.87
N GLU A 15 -0.89 -4.82 34.03
CA GLU A 15 0.04 -5.37 35.01
C GLU A 15 0.85 -6.53 34.44
N ARG A 16 0.21 -7.49 33.75
CA ARG A 16 0.91 -8.61 33.10
C ARG A 16 1.83 -8.14 31.97
N THR A 17 1.46 -7.10 31.22
CA THR A 17 2.31 -6.56 30.14
C THR A 17 3.50 -5.80 30.72
N LYS A 18 3.27 -5.00 31.77
CA LYS A 18 4.33 -4.32 32.52
C LYS A 18 5.27 -5.34 33.15
N SER A 19 4.75 -6.37 33.80
CA SER A 19 5.57 -7.43 34.40
C SER A 19 6.38 -8.18 33.34
N VAL A 20 5.86 -8.39 32.14
CA VAL A 20 6.61 -9.00 31.03
C VAL A 20 7.71 -8.07 30.48
N GLN A 21 7.47 -6.77 30.39
CA GLN A 21 8.53 -5.79 30.06
C GLN A 21 9.58 -5.69 31.17
N GLU A 22 9.16 -5.76 32.43
CA GLU A 22 10.01 -5.84 33.62
C GLU A 22 10.87 -7.12 33.57
N LEU A 23 10.27 -8.27 33.22
CA LEU A 23 10.95 -9.55 33.07
C LEU A 23 11.96 -9.53 31.93
N LYS A 24 11.65 -8.87 30.80
CA LYS A 24 12.62 -8.64 29.71
C LYS A 24 13.80 -7.78 30.17
N LYS A 25 13.54 -6.72 30.95
CA LYS A 25 14.61 -5.89 31.56
C LYS A 25 15.43 -6.66 32.58
N ARG A 26 14.79 -7.49 33.42
CA ARG A 26 15.45 -8.34 34.42
C ARG A 26 16.31 -9.43 33.77
N ALA A 27 15.83 -10.05 32.69
CA ALA A 27 16.59 -11.02 31.92
C ALA A 27 17.79 -10.40 31.16
N ALA A 28 17.77 -9.09 30.92
CA ALA A 28 18.94 -8.34 30.42
C ALA A 28 19.91 -7.94 31.54
N GLY A 29 19.51 -8.07 32.82
CA GLY A 29 20.35 -7.96 34.00
C GLY A 29 20.74 -9.34 34.55
N LYS A 30 21.73 -9.38 35.45
CA LYS A 30 22.39 -10.60 35.97
C LYS A 30 21.51 -11.56 36.82
N THR A 31 20.18 -11.53 36.70
CA THR A 31 19.28 -12.44 37.45
C THR A 31 18.50 -13.33 36.46
N PRO A 32 18.73 -14.65 36.42
CA PRO A 32 18.04 -15.52 35.47
C PRO A 32 16.56 -15.64 35.86
N ALA A 33 15.67 -15.19 34.97
CA ALA A 33 14.23 -15.37 35.10
C ALA A 33 13.85 -16.86 34.94
N ASN A 34 12.84 -17.32 35.69
CA ASN A 34 12.37 -18.71 35.64
C ASN A 34 11.97 -19.10 34.20
N PRO A 35 12.50 -20.19 33.62
CA PRO A 35 12.19 -20.63 32.27
C PRO A 35 10.69 -20.79 31.97
N ALA A 36 9.88 -21.19 32.95
CA ALA A 36 8.43 -21.34 32.80
C ALA A 36 7.71 -19.99 32.70
N GLU A 37 8.10 -19.01 33.50
CA GLU A 37 7.57 -17.64 33.45
C GLU A 37 7.97 -16.95 32.14
N VAL A 38 9.20 -17.19 31.66
CA VAL A 38 9.69 -16.69 30.38
C VAL A 38 8.93 -17.35 29.21
N ALA A 39 8.62 -18.64 29.29
CA ALA A 39 7.85 -19.36 28.28
C ALA A 39 6.40 -18.85 28.19
N GLU A 40 5.74 -18.67 29.35
CA GLU A 40 4.37 -18.14 29.40
C GLU A 40 4.32 -16.67 28.95
N ALA A 41 5.30 -15.85 29.36
CA ALA A 41 5.47 -14.49 28.86
C ALA A 41 5.67 -14.44 27.33
N LYS A 42 6.46 -15.35 26.77
CA LYS A 42 6.65 -15.49 25.31
C LYS A 42 5.36 -15.94 24.60
N LYS A 43 4.54 -16.78 25.23
CA LYS A 43 3.25 -17.23 24.70
C LYS A 43 2.21 -16.11 24.70
N VAL A 44 2.16 -15.32 25.78
CA VAL A 44 1.35 -14.09 25.89
C VAL A 44 1.80 -13.02 24.88
N LEU A 45 3.11 -12.90 24.60
CA LEU A 45 3.63 -12.01 23.55
C LEU A 45 3.30 -12.47 22.12
N LYS A 46 3.08 -13.77 21.91
CA LYS A 46 2.77 -14.36 20.60
C LYS A 46 1.28 -14.58 20.33
N ARG A 47 0.37 -14.11 21.19
CA ARG A 47 -1.07 -14.17 20.92
C ARG A 47 -1.52 -12.95 20.13
N LEU A 48 -2.47 -13.15 19.22
CA LEU A 48 -3.19 -12.07 18.56
C LEU A 48 -4.22 -11.47 19.53
N TYR A 49 -4.50 -10.19 19.34
CA TYR A 49 -5.34 -9.39 20.24
C TYR A 49 -6.71 -9.11 19.63
N SER A 50 -7.71 -8.87 20.48
CA SER A 50 -9.01 -8.33 20.09
C SER A 50 -8.99 -6.81 19.93
N TRP A 51 -10.04 -6.29 19.29
CA TRP A 51 -10.27 -4.85 19.08
C TRP A 51 -10.17 -4.02 20.37
N ASP A 52 -10.73 -4.53 21.47
CA ASP A 52 -10.74 -3.81 22.75
C ASP A 52 -9.39 -3.86 23.48
N GLU A 53 -8.53 -4.82 23.13
CA GLU A 53 -7.20 -5.01 23.72
C GLU A 53 -6.11 -4.14 23.05
N ILE A 54 -6.36 -3.62 21.84
CA ILE A 54 -5.38 -2.79 21.12
C ILE A 54 -5.49 -1.30 21.50
N PRO A 55 -4.37 -0.55 21.43
CA PRO A 55 -4.35 0.90 21.56
C PRO A 55 -5.34 1.58 20.62
N GLU A 56 -5.94 2.68 21.07
CA GLU A 56 -6.92 3.44 20.29
C GLU A 56 -6.39 3.87 18.92
N TRP A 57 -5.10 4.16 18.80
CA TRP A 57 -4.50 4.54 17.52
C TRP A 57 -4.39 3.39 16.50
N GLN A 58 -4.43 2.13 16.94
CA GLN A 58 -4.47 0.95 16.07
C GLN A 58 -5.90 0.57 15.66
N ARG A 59 -6.93 1.15 16.30
CA ARG A 59 -8.35 0.88 16.07
C ARG A 59 -8.85 1.59 14.82
N ASP A 60 -8.65 0.97 13.66
CA ASP A 60 -9.03 1.52 12.37
C ASP A 60 -10.42 1.08 11.88
N ASN A 61 -10.78 -0.19 12.03
CA ASN A 61 -12.03 -0.77 11.58
C ASN A 61 -12.73 -1.60 12.66
N ASP A 62 -13.81 -1.07 13.22
CA ASP A 62 -14.60 -1.68 14.31
C ASP A 62 -15.30 -2.99 13.91
N TYR A 63 -15.38 -3.30 12.62
CA TYR A 63 -15.88 -4.60 12.14
C TYR A 63 -14.84 -5.72 12.25
N ILE A 64 -13.56 -5.41 12.44
CA ILE A 64 -12.51 -6.41 12.65
C ILE A 64 -12.35 -6.60 14.16
N LEU A 65 -12.84 -7.73 14.67
CA LEU A 65 -12.93 -7.95 16.12
C LEU A 65 -11.67 -8.60 16.73
N HIS A 66 -10.91 -9.35 15.93
CA HIS A 66 -9.78 -10.17 16.39
C HIS A 66 -8.65 -10.23 15.36
N GLY A 67 -7.51 -10.77 15.77
CA GLY A 67 -6.40 -11.07 14.88
C GLY A 67 -5.34 -9.97 14.81
N TYR A 68 -5.37 -9.02 15.75
CA TYR A 68 -4.45 -7.89 15.74
C TYR A 68 -3.06 -8.23 16.29
N VAL A 69 -2.05 -7.62 15.68
CA VAL A 69 -0.71 -7.51 16.27
C VAL A 69 -0.63 -6.18 17.04
N ARG A 70 -0.49 -6.26 18.37
CA ARG A 70 -0.35 -5.09 19.23
C ARG A 70 1.01 -4.41 19.00
N GLU A 71 1.08 -3.11 19.30
CA GLU A 71 2.28 -2.29 19.26
C GLU A 71 3.56 -3.03 19.69
N THR A 72 4.52 -3.17 18.78
CA THR A 72 5.75 -3.94 18.99
C THR A 72 6.96 -3.09 19.37
N CYS A 73 6.98 -1.82 18.94
CA CYS A 73 8.14 -0.92 19.00
C CYS A 73 9.45 -1.55 18.46
N SER A 74 9.36 -2.52 17.55
CA SER A 74 10.50 -3.26 17.03
C SER A 74 10.27 -3.72 15.60
N PHE A 75 11.14 -3.28 14.68
CA PHE A 75 11.14 -3.71 13.28
C PHE A 75 11.31 -5.22 13.14
N VAL A 76 12.13 -5.83 13.98
CA VAL A 76 12.35 -7.29 13.95
C VAL A 76 11.05 -8.03 14.28
N GLU A 77 10.30 -7.55 15.26
CA GLU A 77 9.02 -8.17 15.64
C GLU A 77 7.92 -7.92 14.61
N THR A 78 7.91 -6.77 13.93
CA THR A 78 7.00 -6.56 12.79
C THR A 78 7.34 -7.45 11.61
N PHE A 79 8.62 -7.62 11.26
CA PHE A 79 9.00 -8.54 10.17
C PHE A 79 8.72 -10.01 10.49
N LYS A 80 8.78 -10.41 11.77
CA LYS A 80 8.33 -11.74 12.18
C LYS A 80 6.84 -11.98 11.89
N SER A 81 6.02 -10.92 11.79
CA SER A 81 4.59 -11.05 11.46
C SER A 81 4.31 -11.55 10.06
N LEU A 82 5.29 -11.46 9.15
CA LEU A 82 5.21 -12.08 7.83
C LEU A 82 5.04 -13.61 7.93
N PHE A 83 5.56 -14.24 8.99
CA PHE A 83 5.59 -15.70 9.10
C PHE A 83 4.41 -16.29 9.90
N TYR A 84 3.36 -15.50 10.20
CA TYR A 84 2.13 -16.00 10.80
C TYR A 84 0.91 -15.21 10.32
N MET A 85 -0.27 -15.80 10.46
CA MET A 85 -1.52 -15.19 9.98
C MET A 85 -2.06 -14.19 11.00
N HIS A 86 -2.43 -13.00 10.54
CA HIS A 86 -3.04 -11.93 11.32
C HIS A 86 -3.92 -11.04 10.42
N ASN A 87 -4.58 -10.05 11.01
CA ASN A 87 -5.57 -9.19 10.34
C ASN A 87 -5.04 -8.37 9.15
N GLU A 88 -3.71 -8.27 8.97
CA GLU A 88 -3.08 -7.55 7.86
C GLU A 88 -2.38 -8.48 6.86
N SER A 89 -2.35 -9.80 7.09
CA SER A 89 -1.58 -10.72 6.24
C SER A 89 -1.99 -10.64 4.77
N VAL A 90 -3.29 -10.58 4.49
CA VAL A 90 -3.80 -10.44 3.11
C VAL A 90 -3.39 -9.10 2.52
N ASN A 91 -3.49 -8.00 3.25
CA ASN A 91 -3.09 -6.66 2.78
C ASN A 91 -1.59 -6.63 2.44
N ILE A 92 -0.74 -7.30 3.23
CA ILE A 92 0.69 -7.41 2.95
C ILE A 92 0.92 -8.21 1.67
N TYR A 93 0.45 -9.46 1.61
CA TYR A 93 0.81 -10.37 0.52
C TYR A 93 0.15 -10.03 -0.81
N SER A 94 -1.07 -9.48 -0.79
CA SER A 94 -1.75 -9.03 -2.01
C SER A 94 -1.04 -7.85 -2.68
N HIS A 95 -0.24 -7.07 -1.96
CA HIS A 95 0.58 -6.00 -2.52
C HIS A 95 2.02 -6.44 -2.76
N LEU A 96 2.62 -7.24 -1.86
CA LEU A 96 4.00 -7.68 -1.94
C LEU A 96 4.26 -8.57 -3.18
N ILE A 97 3.40 -9.56 -3.41
CA ILE A 97 3.60 -10.52 -4.50
C ILE A 97 3.55 -9.81 -5.87
N PRO A 98 2.54 -8.98 -6.17
CA PRO A 98 2.54 -8.20 -7.41
C PRO A 98 3.72 -7.22 -7.49
N ALA A 99 4.12 -6.57 -6.38
CA ALA A 99 5.29 -5.68 -6.39
C ALA A 99 6.55 -6.40 -6.90
N LEU A 100 6.82 -7.62 -6.43
CA LEU A 100 7.93 -8.44 -6.90
C LEU A 100 7.79 -8.81 -8.39
N GLY A 101 6.56 -9.05 -8.86
CA GLY A 101 6.25 -9.24 -10.27
C GLY A 101 6.60 -8.02 -11.12
N PHE A 102 6.07 -6.84 -10.79
CA PHE A 102 6.36 -5.59 -11.50
C PHE A 102 7.86 -5.25 -11.47
N PHE A 103 8.54 -5.49 -10.34
CA PHE A 103 9.98 -5.31 -10.23
C PHE A 103 10.78 -6.26 -11.13
N THR A 104 10.34 -7.53 -11.23
CA THR A 104 10.97 -8.51 -12.11
C THR A 104 10.83 -8.11 -13.57
N VAL A 105 9.64 -7.65 -13.99
CA VAL A 105 9.43 -7.15 -15.35
C VAL A 105 10.29 -5.91 -15.62
N LEU A 106 10.40 -4.97 -14.67
CA LEU A 106 11.26 -3.80 -14.80
C LEU A 106 12.74 -4.16 -14.99
N LEU A 107 13.25 -5.17 -14.25
CA LEU A 107 14.63 -5.64 -14.40
C LEU A 107 14.88 -6.37 -15.72
N LEU A 108 13.86 -7.07 -16.23
CA LEU A 108 13.93 -7.94 -17.40
C LEU A 108 13.17 -7.38 -18.59
N ASP A 109 12.96 -6.06 -18.65
CA ASP A 109 12.09 -5.39 -19.63
C ASP A 109 12.43 -5.82 -21.06
N LYS A 110 13.70 -5.69 -21.45
CA LYS A 110 14.20 -6.07 -22.79
C LYS A 110 13.97 -7.53 -23.18
N SER A 111 13.82 -8.42 -22.20
CA SER A 111 13.60 -9.86 -22.41
C SER A 111 12.13 -10.26 -22.28
N THR A 112 11.35 -9.49 -21.53
CA THR A 112 9.96 -9.81 -21.16
C THR A 112 8.96 -9.11 -22.07
N ILE A 113 9.30 -7.91 -22.53
CA ILE A 113 8.43 -7.08 -23.36
C ILE A 113 8.68 -7.37 -24.83
N LYS A 114 7.59 -7.67 -25.53
CA LYS A 114 7.64 -7.95 -26.97
C LYS A 114 8.07 -6.70 -27.73
N VAL A 115 9.13 -6.84 -28.51
CA VAL A 115 9.64 -5.80 -29.42
C VAL A 115 9.01 -6.00 -30.80
N PHE A 116 8.51 -4.93 -31.42
CA PHE A 116 8.17 -4.91 -32.84
C PHE A 116 9.11 -3.95 -33.59
N GLU A 117 9.04 -3.96 -34.92
CA GLU A 117 9.87 -3.11 -35.78
C GLU A 117 9.74 -1.61 -35.50
N THR A 118 8.60 -1.18 -34.97
CA THR A 118 8.35 0.23 -34.62
C THR A 118 8.75 0.59 -33.19
N THR A 119 9.19 -0.38 -32.38
CA THR A 119 9.54 -0.16 -30.98
C THR A 119 10.87 0.58 -30.88
N THR A 120 10.88 1.65 -30.10
CA THR A 120 12.04 2.50 -29.85
C THR A 120 12.42 2.48 -28.38
N TRP A 121 13.59 3.02 -28.04
CA TRP A 121 14.02 3.18 -26.64
C TRP A 121 13.06 4.06 -25.81
N LYS A 122 12.28 4.95 -26.47
CA LYS A 122 11.28 5.78 -25.79
C LYS A 122 10.11 4.94 -25.28
N ASP A 123 9.70 3.94 -26.04
CA ASP A 123 8.62 3.03 -25.65
C ASP A 123 9.02 2.26 -24.38
N HIS A 124 10.26 1.76 -24.32
CA HIS A 124 10.82 1.13 -23.13
C HIS A 124 10.82 2.08 -21.93
N MET A 125 11.29 3.32 -22.07
CA MET A 125 11.26 4.29 -20.97
C MET A 125 9.85 4.58 -20.44
N ILE A 126 8.86 4.68 -21.33
CA ILE A 126 7.48 4.98 -20.96
C ILE A 126 6.83 3.77 -20.28
N ILE A 127 7.19 2.56 -20.70
CA ILE A 127 6.72 1.34 -20.07
C ILE A 127 7.39 1.15 -18.70
N ASP A 128 8.70 1.37 -18.59
CA ASP A 128 9.44 1.34 -17.33
C ASP A 128 8.92 2.38 -16.33
N LEU A 129 8.47 3.55 -16.81
CA LEU A 129 7.81 4.55 -15.98
C LEU A 129 6.54 3.98 -15.31
N PHE A 130 5.72 3.25 -16.06
CA PHE A 130 4.53 2.58 -15.51
C PHE A 130 4.90 1.48 -14.52
N TYR A 131 5.82 0.57 -14.90
CA TYR A 131 6.23 -0.54 -14.03
C TYR A 131 6.89 -0.05 -12.74
N SER A 132 7.70 1.01 -12.80
CA SER A 132 8.29 1.63 -11.61
C SER A 132 7.24 2.28 -10.71
N GLY A 133 6.24 2.95 -11.28
CA GLY A 133 5.12 3.51 -10.51
C GLY A 133 4.26 2.43 -9.83
N ALA A 134 3.93 1.35 -10.54
CA ALA A 134 3.21 0.20 -10.00
C ALA A 134 4.00 -0.48 -8.88
N PHE A 135 5.28 -0.75 -9.10
CA PHE A 135 6.18 -1.28 -8.08
C PHE A 135 6.22 -0.37 -6.84
N ALA A 136 6.47 0.93 -7.02
CA ALA A 136 6.55 1.89 -5.93
C ALA A 136 5.26 1.95 -5.10
N CYS A 137 4.10 1.99 -5.75
CA CYS A 137 2.81 1.99 -5.05
C CYS A 137 2.63 0.74 -4.19
N LEU A 138 2.83 -0.44 -4.80
CA LEU A 138 2.58 -1.71 -4.14
C LEU A 138 3.59 -1.99 -3.02
N ILE A 139 4.88 -1.66 -3.21
CA ILE A 139 5.89 -1.88 -2.16
C ILE A 139 5.71 -0.93 -0.99
N LEU A 140 5.32 0.34 -1.23
CA LEU A 140 5.00 1.29 -0.15
C LEU A 140 3.80 0.82 0.67
N SER A 141 2.77 0.31 0.00
CA SER A 141 1.57 -0.23 0.64
C SER A 141 1.86 -1.49 1.46
N SER A 142 2.55 -2.48 0.87
CA SER A 142 2.98 -3.68 1.59
C SER A 142 3.86 -3.35 2.79
N SER A 143 4.77 -2.38 2.64
CA SER A 143 5.65 -1.93 3.73
C SER A 143 4.84 -1.28 4.86
N PHE A 144 3.85 -0.45 4.52
CA PHE A 144 2.95 0.15 5.50
C PHE A 144 2.21 -0.93 6.31
N HIS A 145 1.55 -1.88 5.65
CA HIS A 145 0.80 -2.93 6.34
C HIS A 145 1.70 -3.83 7.19
N CYS A 146 2.92 -4.13 6.73
CA CYS A 146 3.91 -4.87 7.52
C CYS A 146 4.37 -4.09 8.77
N LEU A 147 4.58 -2.79 8.65
CA LEU A 147 5.10 -1.94 9.73
C LEU A 147 3.98 -1.28 10.59
N LYS A 148 2.71 -1.55 10.29
CA LYS A 148 1.54 -0.91 10.90
C LYS A 148 1.48 -1.08 12.42
N SER A 149 1.98 -2.20 12.94
CA SER A 149 2.04 -2.51 14.38
C SER A 149 3.31 -1.99 15.08
N HIS A 150 4.22 -1.29 14.39
CA HIS A 150 5.48 -0.86 15.02
C HIS A 150 5.26 0.20 16.11
N SER A 151 4.78 1.38 15.72
CA SER A 151 4.47 2.48 16.63
C SER A 151 3.61 3.52 15.91
N LEU A 152 2.92 4.38 16.65
CA LEU A 152 2.06 5.43 16.08
C LEU A 152 2.79 6.27 15.01
N ARG A 153 4.05 6.62 15.25
CA ARG A 153 4.86 7.44 14.31
C ARG A 153 5.12 6.71 13.00
N ILE A 154 5.56 5.44 13.07
CA ILE A 154 5.86 4.64 11.87
C ILE A 154 4.59 4.30 11.11
N ALA A 155 3.51 3.94 11.81
CA ALA A 155 2.21 3.69 11.19
C ALA A 155 1.67 4.95 10.49
N THR A 156 1.84 6.13 11.09
CA THR A 156 1.40 7.40 10.48
C THR A 156 2.24 7.76 9.25
N LEU A 157 3.56 7.58 9.32
CA LEU A 157 4.44 7.80 8.16
C LEU A 157 4.14 6.81 7.03
N GLY A 158 4.03 5.52 7.36
CA GLY A 158 3.72 4.47 6.39
C GLY A 158 2.39 4.74 5.69
N ASN A 159 1.34 5.11 6.43
CA ASN A 159 0.04 5.47 5.84
C ASN A 159 0.14 6.70 4.91
N LYS A 160 0.99 7.69 5.20
CA LYS A 160 1.22 8.82 4.29
C LYS A 160 1.93 8.38 3.00
N LEU A 161 2.93 7.51 3.12
CA LEU A 161 3.67 6.98 1.99
C LEU A 161 2.82 6.04 1.12
N ASP A 162 1.92 5.27 1.73
CA ASP A 162 0.94 4.44 1.03
C ASP A 162 0.02 5.29 0.14
N TYR A 163 -0.54 6.38 0.67
CA TYR A 163 -1.30 7.34 -0.16
C TYR A 163 -0.47 8.02 -1.25
N LEU A 164 0.79 8.35 -0.95
CA LEU A 164 1.71 8.88 -1.96
C LEU A 164 1.96 7.86 -3.07
N GLY A 165 2.06 6.57 -2.73
CA GLY A 165 2.18 5.47 -3.69
C GLY A 165 1.04 5.46 -4.70
N ILE A 166 -0.21 5.63 -4.25
CA ILE A 166 -1.38 5.71 -5.14
C ILE A 166 -1.25 6.91 -6.10
N CYS A 167 -0.87 8.09 -5.61
CA CYS A 167 -0.64 9.26 -6.47
C CYS A 167 0.44 8.99 -7.53
N ILE A 168 1.56 8.35 -7.14
CA ILE A 168 2.65 8.00 -8.05
C ILE A 168 2.14 7.04 -9.14
N LEU A 169 1.39 6.00 -8.76
CA LEU A 169 0.82 5.05 -9.73
C LEU A 169 -0.11 5.75 -10.71
N ILE A 170 -1.04 6.59 -10.25
CA ILE A 170 -1.96 7.32 -11.14
C ILE A 170 -1.17 8.21 -12.12
N VAL A 171 -0.21 9.00 -11.64
CA VAL A 171 0.57 9.91 -12.51
C VAL A 171 1.38 9.15 -13.55
N THR A 172 2.13 8.13 -13.12
CA THR A 172 3.00 7.36 -14.02
C THR A 172 2.19 6.61 -15.07
N SER A 173 1.13 5.94 -14.64
CA SER A 173 0.27 5.15 -15.53
C SER A 173 -0.53 6.01 -16.51
N MET A 174 -1.08 7.14 -16.08
CA MET A 174 -1.73 8.11 -16.97
C MET A 174 -0.74 8.71 -17.96
N THR A 175 0.48 9.06 -17.52
CA THR A 175 1.52 9.56 -18.42
C THR A 175 1.86 8.54 -19.51
N SER A 176 1.96 7.25 -19.15
CA SER A 176 2.22 6.18 -20.12
C SER A 176 1.06 5.99 -21.11
N ILE A 177 -0.19 6.03 -20.65
CA ILE A 177 -1.38 5.96 -21.52
C ILE A 177 -1.43 7.16 -22.48
N LEU A 178 -1.18 8.38 -21.97
CA LEU A 178 -1.17 9.60 -22.78
C LEU A 178 -0.10 9.58 -23.87
N TYR A 179 1.08 9.02 -23.59
CA TYR A 179 2.15 8.89 -24.59
C TYR A 179 1.69 8.10 -25.81
N TYR A 180 1.07 6.94 -25.60
CA TYR A 180 0.55 6.12 -26.69
C TYR A 180 -0.72 6.71 -27.32
N GLY A 181 -1.58 7.36 -26.53
CA GLY A 181 -2.80 8.02 -27.02
C GLY A 181 -2.54 9.22 -27.94
N TYR A 182 -1.46 9.95 -27.69
CA TYR A 182 -1.07 11.16 -28.44
C TYR A 182 0.25 10.96 -29.21
N TYR A 183 0.56 9.73 -29.62
CA TYR A 183 1.81 9.38 -30.28
C TYR A 183 2.11 10.26 -31.51
N GLU A 184 1.10 10.56 -32.34
CA GLU A 184 1.24 11.43 -33.53
C GLU A 184 1.22 12.94 -33.18
N LYS A 185 0.83 13.33 -31.96
CA LYS A 185 0.62 14.73 -31.54
C LYS A 185 1.34 15.05 -30.23
N PHE A 186 2.67 15.11 -30.28
CA PHE A 186 3.52 15.32 -29.11
C PHE A 186 3.20 16.58 -28.27
N SER A 187 2.78 17.68 -28.90
CA SER A 187 2.38 18.89 -28.17
C SER A 187 1.18 18.67 -27.24
N LEU A 188 0.20 17.86 -27.67
CA LEU A 188 -0.95 17.49 -26.83
C LEU A 188 -0.54 16.54 -25.72
N PHE A 189 0.35 15.58 -26.00
CA PHE A 189 0.96 14.74 -24.97
C PHE A 189 1.60 15.59 -23.87
N CYS A 190 2.48 16.53 -24.21
CA CYS A 190 3.15 17.37 -23.23
C CYS A 190 2.17 18.20 -22.39
N LEU A 191 1.13 18.77 -23.02
CA LEU A 191 0.11 19.54 -22.32
C LEU A 191 -0.63 18.69 -21.28
N PHE A 192 -1.15 17.53 -21.68
CA PHE A 192 -1.92 16.67 -20.80
C PHE A 192 -1.06 15.96 -19.74
N ALA A 193 0.19 15.61 -20.08
CA ALA A 193 1.15 15.09 -19.11
C ALA A 193 1.47 16.15 -18.04
N LEU A 194 1.68 17.41 -18.43
CA LEU A 194 1.91 18.51 -17.48
C LEU A 194 0.72 18.71 -16.55
N ILE A 195 -0.50 18.67 -17.08
CA ILE A 195 -1.72 18.74 -16.27
C ILE A 195 -1.76 17.58 -15.27
N THR A 196 -1.57 16.35 -15.75
CA THR A 196 -1.57 15.13 -14.92
C THR A 196 -0.56 15.20 -13.78
N VAL A 197 0.68 15.58 -14.08
CA VAL A 197 1.74 15.74 -13.07
C VAL A 197 1.40 16.85 -12.07
N SER A 198 0.87 17.97 -12.55
CA SER A 198 0.49 19.10 -11.69
C SER A 198 -0.62 18.73 -10.69
N PHE A 199 -1.66 18.04 -11.17
CA PHE A 199 -2.73 17.51 -10.32
C PHE A 199 -2.20 16.43 -9.36
N GLY A 200 -1.30 15.56 -9.81
CA GLY A 200 -0.65 14.56 -8.96
C GLY A 200 0.17 15.16 -7.83
N ILE A 201 0.93 16.23 -8.10
CA ILE A 201 1.66 17.00 -7.08
C ILE A 201 0.70 17.63 -6.08
N ALA A 202 -0.35 18.31 -6.56
CA ALA A 202 -1.36 18.91 -5.69
C ALA A 202 -2.03 17.87 -4.78
N CYS A 203 -2.42 16.72 -5.34
CA CYS A 203 -2.98 15.60 -4.58
C CYS A 203 -1.98 15.07 -3.54
N SER A 204 -0.72 14.88 -3.92
CA SER A 204 0.35 14.43 -3.01
C SER A 204 0.56 15.39 -1.83
N ILE A 205 0.49 16.70 -2.05
CA ILE A 205 0.59 17.69 -0.97
C ILE A 205 -0.58 17.54 0.01
N VAL A 206 -1.79 17.28 -0.50
CA VAL A 206 -2.98 17.09 0.34
C VAL A 206 -2.90 15.79 1.14
N THR A 207 -2.46 14.68 0.52
CA THR A 207 -2.40 13.36 1.17
C THR A 207 -1.37 13.30 2.30
N LEU A 208 -0.31 14.12 2.24
CA LEU A 208 0.72 14.19 3.28
C LEU A 208 0.28 14.95 4.56
N LYS A 209 -0.87 15.65 4.55
CA LYS A 209 -1.40 16.37 5.71
C LYS A 209 -1.99 15.41 6.76
N ASP A 210 -1.70 15.66 8.04
CA ASP A 210 -2.14 14.79 9.14
C ASP A 210 -3.67 14.66 9.27
N LYS A 211 -4.42 15.73 8.90
CA LYS A 211 -5.89 15.74 8.95
C LYS A 211 -6.51 14.70 8.01
N PHE A 212 -5.83 14.38 6.91
CA PHE A 212 -6.28 13.44 5.88
C PHE A 212 -6.35 11.98 6.39
N ARG A 213 -5.71 11.66 7.52
CA ARG A 213 -5.71 10.32 8.12
C ARG A 213 -7.00 9.97 8.87
N LYS A 214 -7.70 10.98 9.42
CA LYS A 214 -8.83 10.75 10.33
C LYS A 214 -9.91 9.88 9.67
N ARG A 215 -10.58 9.03 10.45
CA ARG A 215 -11.62 8.09 9.96
C ARG A 215 -12.71 8.80 9.15
N GLU A 216 -13.10 10.00 9.58
CA GLU A 216 -14.07 10.89 8.91
C GLU A 216 -13.68 11.28 7.48
N TRP A 217 -12.38 11.28 7.15
CA TRP A 217 -11.90 11.71 5.84
C TRP A 217 -11.95 10.60 4.79
N ARG A 218 -12.23 9.35 5.17
CA ARG A 218 -12.33 8.18 4.26
C ARG A 218 -13.03 8.47 2.91
N PRO A 219 -14.27 8.99 2.88
CA PRO A 219 -14.97 9.26 1.61
C PRO A 219 -14.30 10.38 0.80
N TYR A 220 -13.77 11.42 1.46
CA TYR A 220 -13.07 12.51 0.79
C TYR A 220 -11.76 12.05 0.14
N ARG A 221 -11.06 11.08 0.75
CA ARG A 221 -9.86 10.48 0.14
C ARG A 221 -10.20 9.74 -1.15
N ALA A 222 -11.24 8.91 -1.10
CA ALA A 222 -11.73 8.21 -2.29
C ALA A 222 -12.13 9.24 -3.37
N GLY A 223 -12.92 10.24 -3.02
CA GLY A 223 -13.34 11.30 -3.93
C GLY A 223 -12.17 12.08 -4.54
N LEU A 224 -11.12 12.40 -3.77
CA LEU A 224 -9.93 13.09 -4.26
C LEU A 224 -9.17 12.23 -5.29
N LEU A 225 -9.00 10.94 -5.01
CA LEU A 225 -8.30 10.01 -5.91
C LEU A 225 -9.11 9.77 -7.19
N PHE A 226 -10.44 9.63 -7.09
CA PHE A 226 -11.32 9.58 -8.25
C PHE A 226 -11.25 10.85 -9.09
N ALA A 227 -11.23 12.03 -8.45
CA ALA A 227 -11.10 13.31 -9.14
C ALA A 227 -9.72 13.51 -9.78
N LEU A 228 -8.68 12.85 -9.27
CA LEU A 228 -7.35 12.85 -9.89
C LEU A 228 -7.34 12.01 -11.18
N ASP A 229 -8.01 10.85 -11.17
CA ASP A 229 -8.04 9.92 -12.30
C ASP A 229 -9.04 10.33 -13.40
N TYR A 230 -10.19 10.89 -13.03
CA TYR A 230 -11.29 11.12 -13.96
C TYR A 230 -10.97 12.07 -15.13
N PRO A 231 -10.36 13.26 -14.94
CA PRO A 231 -10.11 14.19 -16.04
C PRO A 231 -9.13 13.65 -17.10
N PRO A 232 -7.97 13.05 -16.76
CA PRO A 232 -7.09 12.39 -17.73
C PRO A 232 -7.78 11.23 -18.46
N SER A 233 -8.52 10.38 -17.74
CA SER A 233 -9.24 9.24 -18.30
C SER A 233 -10.34 9.65 -19.28
N PHE A 234 -11.09 10.72 -18.97
CA PHE A 234 -12.11 11.29 -19.86
C PHE A 234 -11.50 11.90 -21.13
N GLN A 235 -10.39 12.65 -21.00
CA GLN A 235 -9.66 13.23 -22.13
C GLN A 235 -9.11 12.15 -23.06
N TYR A 236 -8.58 11.07 -22.49
CA TYR A 236 -8.14 9.91 -23.26
C TYR A 236 -9.31 9.26 -24.01
N SER A 237 -10.43 8.98 -23.34
CA SER A 237 -11.61 8.36 -23.97
C SER A 237 -12.18 9.21 -25.12
N ALA A 238 -12.27 10.53 -24.94
CA ALA A 238 -12.74 11.44 -25.99
C ALA A 238 -11.84 11.40 -27.24
N VAL A 239 -10.53 11.33 -27.06
CA VAL A 239 -9.57 11.25 -28.18
C VAL A 239 -9.52 9.85 -28.77
N PHE A 240 -9.59 8.80 -27.95
CA PHE A 240 -9.63 7.41 -28.41
C PHE A 240 -10.86 7.16 -29.29
N THR A 241 -12.03 7.64 -28.88
CA THR A 241 -13.27 7.56 -29.68
C THR A 241 -13.16 8.35 -30.98
N ALA A 242 -12.58 9.57 -30.93
CA ALA A 242 -12.37 10.39 -32.12
C ALA A 242 -11.36 9.76 -33.11
N THR A 243 -10.35 9.05 -32.61
CA THR A 243 -9.29 8.44 -33.44
C THR A 243 -9.68 7.06 -33.97
N LEU A 244 -10.47 6.27 -33.20
CA LEU A 244 -11.05 5.00 -33.68
C LEU A 244 -12.04 5.20 -34.81
N PHE A 245 -12.80 6.30 -34.80
CA PHE A 245 -13.65 6.67 -35.94
C PHE A 245 -12.83 7.02 -37.19
N GLN A 246 -11.54 7.28 -37.06
CA GLN A 246 -10.69 7.73 -38.17
C GLN A 246 -9.68 6.67 -38.66
N LYS A 247 -9.27 5.70 -37.83
CA LYS A 247 -8.30 4.64 -38.20
C LYS A 247 -8.65 3.29 -37.55
N SER A 248 -9.67 2.62 -38.08
CA SER A 248 -9.81 1.17 -37.97
C SER A 248 -8.65 0.49 -38.73
N GLY A 249 -7.75 -0.23 -38.05
CA GLY A 249 -6.92 -1.22 -38.76
C GLY A 249 -5.63 -1.75 -38.14
N ARG A 250 -4.85 -0.99 -37.34
CA ARG A 250 -3.55 -1.49 -36.86
C ARG A 250 -3.17 -0.89 -35.51
N ARG A 251 -2.82 -1.76 -34.54
CA ARG A 251 -2.16 -1.48 -33.23
C ARG A 251 -3.04 -1.49 -31.96
N SER A 252 -3.97 -2.44 -31.89
CA SER A 252 -4.77 -2.72 -30.67
C SER A 252 -4.01 -3.51 -29.57
N ASN A 253 -2.81 -4.05 -29.84
CA ASN A 253 -2.25 -5.13 -29.01
C ASN A 253 -1.39 -4.67 -27.81
N TYR A 254 -0.73 -3.50 -27.88
CA TYR A 254 0.02 -2.97 -26.73
C TYR A 254 -0.89 -2.33 -25.68
N PHE A 255 -2.00 -1.78 -26.14
CA PHE A 255 -2.99 -1.10 -25.32
C PHE A 255 -3.68 -2.06 -24.34
N GLY A 256 -3.88 -3.32 -24.73
CA GLY A 256 -4.44 -4.36 -23.86
C GLY A 256 -3.55 -4.73 -22.67
N CYS A 257 -2.22 -4.69 -22.82
CA CYS A 257 -1.30 -4.95 -21.69
C CYS A 257 -1.31 -3.81 -20.66
N CYS A 258 -1.45 -2.55 -21.09
CA CYS A 258 -1.53 -1.42 -20.17
C CYS A 258 -2.92 -1.29 -19.51
N LEU A 259 -4.01 -1.58 -20.23
CA LEU A 259 -5.38 -1.54 -19.69
C LEU A 259 -5.74 -2.75 -18.81
N GLY A 260 -5.17 -3.93 -19.07
CA GLY A 260 -5.47 -5.15 -18.32
C GLY A 260 -5.11 -5.09 -16.83
N VAL A 261 -4.27 -4.11 -16.44
CA VAL A 261 -3.87 -3.86 -15.04
C VAL A 261 -4.85 -2.91 -14.31
N PHE A 262 -5.73 -2.21 -15.03
CA PHE A 262 -6.68 -1.24 -14.46
C PHE A 262 -8.10 -1.77 -14.24
N TYR A 263 -8.41 -2.98 -14.72
CA TYR A 263 -9.74 -3.60 -14.63
C TYR A 263 -9.74 -4.90 -13.79
N ILE A 264 -8.87 -4.97 -12.77
CA ILE A 264 -8.95 -5.92 -11.64
C ILE A 264 -8.83 -5.09 -10.36
#